data_AF-A0A4R2HAP1-F1
#
_entry.id   AF-A0A4R2HAP1-F1
#
_cell.length_a   1.000
_cell.length_b   1.000
_cell.length_c   1.000
_cell.angle_alpha   90.00
_cell.angle_beta   90.00
_cell.angle_gamma   90.00
#
_symmetry.space_group_name_H-M   'P 1'
#
loop_
_entity.id
_entity.type
_entity.pdbx_description
1 polymer ?
#
loop_
_entity_poly.entity_id
_entity_poly.type
_entity_poly.pdbx_seq_one_letter_code
_entity_poly.pdbx_strand_id
1 'polypeptide(L)'
;MADDEQTVALEPDQREQGDDDSPEALSERRGAGKWVRDAERPVGDLTPEEARREEELEQVHEEEIELAAKDERELIETRRRREVLDATAETTEAMRLADVAETQRDRHRDDAAVQRRQGRSDRAHGHHLLDEAAARPDEPGADATAAAGRRYQRAAEREDRAARYNEGAADRYDAEARDKRSEAAQQPGQPPAEEAVRNPPDETPIARKFIKRKHLKQQRERDPGALRDIGLGDG
;
A
#
# COMPACT_ATOMS: atom_id res chain seq x y z
N MET A 1 -44.51 -43.59 -8.66
CA MET A 1 -43.70 -44.02 -7.50
C MET A 1 -42.65 -42.95 -7.30
N ALA A 2 -43.10 -41.89 -6.64
CA ALA A 2 -42.27 -40.90 -5.99
C ALA A 2 -42.40 -41.29 -4.52
N ASP A 3 -41.30 -41.68 -3.90
CA ASP A 3 -41.23 -41.90 -2.46
C ASP A 3 -40.71 -40.59 -1.86
N ASP A 4 -41.62 -39.86 -1.21
CA ASP A 4 -41.63 -39.61 0.24
C ASP A 4 -40.30 -39.16 0.88
N GLU A 5 -40.22 -38.14 1.73
CA GLU A 5 -41.24 -37.35 2.40
C GLU A 5 -40.52 -36.27 3.24
N GLN A 6 -41.28 -35.24 3.63
CA GLN A 6 -41.08 -34.43 4.83
C GLN A 6 -40.06 -33.29 4.80
N THR A 7 -40.52 -32.22 4.16
CA THR A 7 -40.39 -30.84 4.66
C THR A 7 -40.71 -30.76 6.16
N VAL A 8 -39.73 -30.43 7.00
CA VAL A 8 -39.98 -30.00 8.39
C VAL A 8 -39.83 -28.48 8.43
N ALA A 9 -40.96 -27.80 8.25
CA ALA A 9 -41.17 -26.51 8.86
C ALA A 9 -41.44 -26.74 10.35
N LEU A 10 -40.67 -26.08 11.22
CA LEU A 10 -41.06 -25.82 12.60
C LEU A 10 -40.88 -24.33 12.86
N GLU A 11 -41.98 -23.60 12.65
CA GLU A 11 -42.24 -22.35 13.36
C GLU A 11 -42.25 -22.61 14.87
N PRO A 12 -42.00 -21.59 15.69
CA PRO A 12 -42.61 -21.53 17.00
C PRO A 12 -43.45 -20.26 17.09
N ASP A 13 -44.74 -20.38 16.76
CA ASP A 13 -45.76 -19.53 17.38
C ASP A 13 -46.69 -20.44 18.18
N GLN A 14 -46.35 -20.65 19.46
CA GLN A 14 -47.32 -21.00 20.49
C GLN A 14 -47.03 -20.18 21.75
N ARG A 15 -47.80 -19.10 21.88
CA ARG A 15 -48.18 -18.50 23.15
C ARG A 15 -48.89 -19.57 24.00
N GLU A 16 -48.63 -19.58 25.31
CA GLU A 16 -49.62 -19.25 26.35
C GLU A 16 -49.17 -19.75 27.74
N GLN A 17 -48.97 -18.78 28.63
CA GLN A 17 -49.17 -18.80 30.09
C GLN A 17 -48.64 -19.99 30.90
N GLY A 18 -47.55 -19.71 31.59
CA GLY A 18 -47.21 -20.34 32.87
C GLY A 18 -46.57 -19.27 33.74
N ASP A 19 -47.38 -18.68 34.61
CA ASP A 19 -46.95 -17.77 35.67
C ASP A 19 -45.84 -18.41 36.51
N ASP A 20 -44.68 -17.77 36.56
CA ASP A 20 -43.82 -17.83 37.72
C ASP A 20 -43.10 -16.48 37.82
N ASP A 21 -43.78 -15.55 38.48
CA ASP A 21 -43.25 -14.29 38.97
C ASP A 21 -42.03 -14.56 39.87
N SER A 22 -40.85 -14.62 39.25
CA SER A 22 -39.59 -14.54 39.98
C SER A 22 -39.52 -13.20 40.75
N PRO A 23 -39.40 -13.20 42.09
CA PRO A 23 -39.60 -12.02 42.93
C PRO A 23 -38.39 -11.07 42.99
N GLU A 24 -37.37 -11.26 42.17
CA GLU A 24 -36.14 -10.45 42.22
C GLU A 24 -36.19 -9.17 41.37
N ALA A 25 -37.18 -9.02 40.48
CA ALA A 25 -37.33 -7.83 39.62
C ALA A 25 -38.26 -6.72 40.18
N LEU A 26 -38.75 -6.85 41.42
CA LEU A 26 -39.66 -5.86 42.05
C LEU A 26 -39.15 -5.27 43.37
N SER A 27 -37.89 -5.51 43.74
CA SER A 27 -37.25 -4.93 44.93
C SER A 27 -36.61 -3.55 44.67
N GLU A 28 -36.20 -3.24 43.44
CA GLU A 28 -35.48 -1.97 43.16
C GLU A 28 -36.40 -0.78 42.81
N ARG A 29 -37.71 -0.99 42.69
CA ARG A 29 -38.68 0.05 42.32
C ARG A 29 -39.55 0.55 43.49
N ARG A 30 -39.06 0.41 44.72
CA ARG A 30 -39.71 0.95 45.94
C ARG A 30 -38.73 1.64 46.91
N GLY A 31 -37.59 2.11 46.41
CA GLY A 31 -36.64 2.95 47.15
C GLY A 31 -36.48 4.38 46.58
N ALA A 32 -36.98 4.64 45.38
CA ALA A 32 -36.75 5.90 44.65
C ALA A 32 -37.90 6.93 44.80
N GLY A 33 -38.61 6.91 45.93
CA GLY A 33 -39.79 7.76 46.17
C GLY A 33 -39.82 8.50 47.51
N LYS A 34 -38.75 8.45 48.30
CA LYS A 34 -38.70 9.08 49.64
C LYS A 34 -37.34 9.67 49.97
N TRP A 35 -36.78 10.42 49.03
CA TRP A 35 -35.67 11.38 49.26
C TRP A 35 -35.86 12.65 48.41
N VAL A 36 -37.12 13.01 48.12
CA VAL A 36 -37.47 14.30 47.48
C VAL A 36 -38.52 14.98 48.33
N ARG A 37 -38.09 15.46 49.49
CA ARG A 37 -38.60 16.64 50.21
C ARG A 37 -37.78 16.70 51.49
N ASP A 38 -37.26 17.88 51.77
CA ASP A 38 -36.35 18.23 52.88
C ASP A 38 -34.86 18.24 52.52
N ALA A 39 -34.57 18.81 51.34
CA ALA A 39 -33.45 19.74 51.18
C ALA A 39 -33.89 20.80 50.17
N GLU A 40 -34.91 21.59 50.52
CA GLU A 40 -34.93 22.98 50.04
C GLU A 40 -33.63 23.58 50.59
N ARG A 41 -32.56 23.54 49.79
CA ARG A 41 -31.38 24.37 50.03
C ARG A 41 -31.97 25.77 50.08
N PRO A 42 -31.89 26.50 51.21
CA PRO A 42 -32.23 27.90 51.17
C PRO A 42 -31.38 28.48 50.05
N VAL A 43 -31.99 29.28 49.18
CA VAL A 43 -31.28 30.20 48.29
C VAL A 43 -30.66 31.27 49.21
N GLY A 44 -29.80 30.83 50.11
CA GLY A 44 -28.95 31.66 50.91
C GLY A 44 -27.84 32.05 49.97
N ASP A 45 -27.64 33.37 49.84
CA ASP A 45 -26.44 33.93 49.27
C ASP A 45 -25.25 33.08 49.73
N LEU A 46 -24.60 32.41 48.77
CA LEU A 46 -23.35 31.72 49.02
C LEU A 46 -22.48 32.69 49.81
N THR A 47 -21.93 32.23 50.94
CA THR A 47 -20.94 33.07 51.60
C THR A 47 -19.81 33.33 50.61
N PRO A 48 -19.13 34.49 50.65
CA PRO A 48 -18.07 34.81 49.68
C PRO A 48 -16.97 33.73 49.58
N GLU A 49 -16.79 32.90 50.61
CA GLU A 49 -15.89 31.73 50.57
C GLU A 49 -16.47 30.53 49.81
N GLU A 50 -17.78 30.25 49.91
CA GLU A 50 -18.42 29.13 49.21
C GLU A 50 -18.57 29.40 47.71
N ALA A 51 -18.88 30.65 47.33
CA ALA A 51 -18.90 31.06 45.92
C ALA A 51 -17.51 30.97 45.27
N ARG A 52 -16.45 31.31 46.02
CA ARG A 52 -15.06 31.18 45.55
C ARG A 52 -14.62 29.72 45.38
N ARG A 53 -15.08 28.82 46.25
CA ARG A 53 -14.82 27.38 46.12
C ARG A 53 -15.54 26.76 44.93
N GLU A 54 -16.73 27.24 44.61
CA GLU A 54 -17.51 26.77 43.45
C GLU A 54 -16.87 27.28 42.14
N GLU A 55 -16.42 28.54 42.09
CA GLU A 55 -15.59 29.07 40.98
C GLU A 55 -14.24 28.33 40.82
N GLU A 56 -13.54 28.00 41.92
CA GLU A 56 -12.31 27.19 41.87
C GLU A 56 -12.57 25.78 41.33
N LEU A 57 -13.68 25.15 41.71
CA LEU A 57 -14.05 23.82 41.21
C LEU A 57 -14.45 23.86 39.73
N GLU A 58 -15.15 24.90 39.28
CA GLU A 58 -15.44 25.11 37.85
C GLU A 58 -14.15 25.34 37.04
N GLN A 59 -13.21 26.14 37.55
CA GLN A 59 -11.93 26.36 36.88
C GLN A 59 -11.10 25.09 36.78
N VAL A 60 -11.01 24.30 37.86
CA VAL A 60 -10.32 22.99 37.84
C VAL A 60 -11.00 22.04 36.85
N HIS A 61 -12.34 22.04 36.78
CA HIS A 61 -13.06 21.20 35.84
C HIS A 61 -12.86 21.62 34.37
N GLU A 62 -12.85 22.92 34.07
CA GLU A 62 -12.50 23.44 32.74
C GLU A 62 -11.06 23.11 32.36
N GLU A 63 -10.11 23.26 33.29
CA GLU A 63 -8.70 22.88 33.09
C GLU A 63 -8.56 21.38 32.81
N GLU A 64 -9.28 20.51 33.54
CA GLU A 64 -9.30 19.06 33.30
C GLU A 64 -9.87 18.70 31.93
N ILE A 65 -10.96 19.36 31.49
CA ILE A 65 -11.53 19.17 30.15
C ILE A 65 -10.55 19.64 29.07
N GLU A 66 -9.89 20.77 29.27
CA GLU A 66 -8.93 21.31 28.31
C GLU A 66 -7.68 20.43 28.23
N LEU A 67 -7.24 19.86 29.36
CA LEU A 67 -6.16 18.87 29.40
C LEU A 67 -6.54 17.58 28.68
N ALA A 68 -7.73 17.04 28.94
CA ALA A 68 -8.24 15.85 28.26
C ALA A 68 -8.38 16.07 26.74
N ALA A 69 -8.83 17.25 26.32
CA ALA A 69 -8.91 17.62 24.89
C ALA A 69 -7.52 17.76 24.24
N LYS A 70 -6.51 18.24 24.98
CA LYS A 70 -5.11 18.28 24.51
C LYS A 70 -4.53 16.88 24.37
N ASP A 71 -4.73 16.01 25.36
CA ASP A 71 -4.28 14.62 25.35
C ASP A 71 -4.93 13.83 24.19
N GLU A 72 -6.24 14.03 23.94
CA GLU A 72 -6.93 13.40 22.82
C GLU A 72 -6.38 13.89 21.47
N ARG A 73 -6.09 15.18 21.33
CA ARG A 73 -5.44 15.72 20.11
C ARG A 73 -4.05 15.14 19.89
N GLU A 74 -3.25 14.99 20.93
CA GLU A 74 -1.91 14.39 20.85
C GLU A 74 -1.98 12.90 20.47
N LEU A 75 -2.96 12.16 21.00
CA LEU A 75 -3.21 10.77 20.60
C LEU A 75 -3.64 10.66 19.13
N ILE A 76 -4.49 11.55 18.64
CA ILE A 76 -4.88 11.60 17.23
C ILE A 76 -3.66 11.95 16.34
N GLU A 77 -2.85 12.93 16.74
CA GLU A 77 -1.65 13.33 16.00
C GLU A 77 -0.62 12.20 15.93
N THR A 78 -0.34 11.53 17.05
CA THR A 78 0.59 10.40 17.10
C THR A 78 0.11 9.23 16.26
N ARG A 79 -1.20 8.92 16.28
CA ARG A 79 -1.80 7.91 15.41
C ARG A 79 -1.66 8.27 13.93
N ARG A 80 -2.02 9.50 13.55
CA ARG A 80 -1.86 10.02 12.18
C ARG A 80 -0.42 9.97 11.72
N ARG A 81 0.54 10.29 12.59
CA ARG A 81 1.97 10.23 12.27
C ARG A 81 2.44 8.81 12.00
N ARG A 82 1.94 7.82 12.75
CA ARG A 82 2.23 6.39 12.49
C ARG A 82 1.65 5.96 11.15
N GLU A 83 0.39 6.28 10.89
CA GLU A 83 -0.29 5.97 9.62
C GLU A 83 0.47 6.56 8.41
N VAL A 84 0.95 7.80 8.51
CA VAL A 84 1.78 8.42 7.47
C VAL A 84 3.13 7.69 7.31
N LEU A 85 3.79 7.31 8.40
CA LEU A 85 5.06 6.58 8.31
C LEU A 85 4.88 5.20 7.66
N ASP A 86 3.83 4.47 8.02
CA ASP A 86 3.51 3.17 7.44
C ASP A 86 3.20 3.31 5.94
N ALA A 87 2.37 4.28 5.55
CA ALA A 87 2.11 4.61 4.15
C ALA A 87 3.39 4.96 3.36
N THR A 88 4.31 5.71 3.97
CA THR A 88 5.60 6.03 3.31
C THR A 88 6.51 4.79 3.17
N ALA A 89 6.43 3.83 4.10
CA ALA A 89 7.17 2.59 4.01
C ALA A 89 6.62 1.71 2.88
N GLU A 90 5.30 1.54 2.81
CA GLU A 90 4.60 0.79 1.76
C GLU A 90 4.88 1.36 0.36
N THR A 91 4.78 2.68 0.18
CA THR A 91 5.10 3.33 -1.10
C THR A 91 6.55 3.12 -1.52
N THR A 92 7.48 3.22 -0.57
CA THR A 92 8.91 2.99 -0.85
C THR A 92 9.17 1.55 -1.25
N GLU A 93 8.51 0.60 -0.60
CA GLU A 93 8.60 -0.82 -0.95
C GLU A 93 7.99 -1.11 -2.33
N ALA A 94 6.81 -0.57 -2.62
CA ALA A 94 6.16 -0.69 -3.93
C ALA A 94 7.03 -0.12 -5.05
N MET A 95 7.63 1.06 -4.87
CA MET A 95 8.58 1.62 -5.84
C MET A 95 9.82 0.73 -6.04
N ARG A 96 10.39 0.18 -4.95
CA ARG A 96 11.53 -0.76 -5.06
C ARG A 96 11.16 -2.01 -5.85
N LEU A 97 9.98 -2.58 -5.62
CA LEU A 97 9.51 -3.75 -6.36
C LEU A 97 9.28 -3.42 -7.83
N ALA A 98 8.75 -2.23 -8.14
CA ALA A 98 8.63 -1.76 -9.52
C ALA A 98 9.98 -1.68 -10.23
N ASP A 99 11.00 -1.10 -9.59
CA ASP A 99 12.35 -0.99 -10.17
C ASP A 99 12.99 -2.38 -10.42
N VAL A 100 12.74 -3.35 -9.53
CA VAL A 100 13.17 -4.73 -9.72
C VAL A 100 12.48 -5.36 -10.94
N ALA A 101 11.16 -5.17 -11.07
CA ALA A 101 10.40 -5.68 -12.21
C ALA A 101 10.89 -5.07 -13.53
N GLU A 102 11.15 -3.76 -13.57
CA GLU A 102 11.72 -3.09 -14.76
C GLU A 102 13.09 -3.65 -15.14
N THR A 103 13.94 -3.92 -14.14
CA THR A 103 15.24 -4.55 -14.39
C THR A 103 15.08 -5.94 -15.03
N GLN A 104 14.09 -6.73 -14.58
CA GLN A 104 13.83 -8.04 -15.18
C GLN A 104 13.23 -7.94 -16.60
N ARG A 105 12.32 -6.98 -16.81
CA ARG A 105 11.80 -6.66 -18.15
C ARG A 105 12.93 -6.40 -19.14
N ASP A 106 13.86 -5.54 -18.75
CA ASP A 106 14.95 -5.12 -19.63
C ASP A 106 15.89 -6.29 -19.95
N ARG A 107 16.24 -7.12 -18.96
CA ARG A 107 16.99 -8.37 -19.18
C ARG A 107 16.32 -9.29 -20.18
N HIS A 108 15.02 -9.53 -20.02
CA HIS A 108 14.28 -10.39 -20.95
C HIS A 108 14.20 -9.81 -22.36
N ARG A 109 14.10 -8.48 -22.51
CA ARG A 109 14.17 -7.82 -23.82
C ARG A 109 15.53 -7.99 -24.48
N ASP A 110 16.60 -7.85 -23.71
CA ASP A 110 17.97 -8.07 -24.19
C ASP A 110 18.17 -9.52 -24.64
N ASP A 111 17.74 -10.49 -23.82
CA ASP A 111 17.80 -11.91 -24.18
C ASP A 111 16.98 -12.21 -25.44
N ALA A 112 15.77 -11.65 -25.58
CA ALA A 112 14.97 -11.79 -26.80
C ALA A 112 15.70 -11.23 -28.03
N ALA A 113 16.38 -10.10 -27.90
CA ALA A 113 17.16 -9.50 -28.98
C ALA A 113 18.34 -10.37 -29.40
N VAL A 114 19.04 -10.97 -28.43
CA VAL A 114 20.12 -11.95 -28.67
C VAL A 114 19.59 -13.16 -29.44
N GLN A 115 18.47 -13.74 -29.00
CA GLN A 115 17.90 -14.91 -29.68
C GLN A 115 17.46 -14.60 -31.11
N ARG A 116 16.87 -13.42 -31.36
CA ARG A 116 16.55 -12.98 -32.73
C ARG A 116 17.77 -12.80 -33.62
N ARG A 117 18.88 -12.33 -33.06
CA ARG A 117 20.12 -12.19 -33.82
C ARG A 117 20.66 -13.58 -34.20
N GLN A 118 20.68 -14.50 -33.25
CA GLN A 118 21.11 -15.88 -33.49
C GLN A 118 20.20 -16.58 -34.51
N GLY A 119 18.88 -16.51 -34.33
CA GLY A 119 17.90 -17.11 -35.25
C GLY A 119 18.00 -16.56 -36.68
N ARG A 120 18.29 -15.26 -36.85
CA ARG A 120 18.56 -14.67 -38.17
C ARG A 120 19.83 -15.24 -38.81
N SER A 121 20.89 -15.40 -38.03
CA SER A 121 22.15 -16.02 -38.49
C SER A 121 21.93 -17.47 -38.92
N ASP A 122 21.26 -18.26 -38.09
CA ASP A 122 20.98 -19.67 -38.37
C ASP A 122 20.05 -19.82 -39.58
N ARG A 123 19.03 -18.95 -39.72
CA ARG A 123 18.16 -18.94 -40.89
C ARG A 123 18.94 -18.64 -42.16
N ALA A 124 19.78 -17.61 -42.16
CA ALA A 124 20.59 -17.23 -43.32
C ALA A 124 21.56 -18.37 -43.71
N HIS A 125 22.23 -18.97 -42.73
CA HIS A 125 23.14 -20.08 -42.98
C HIS A 125 22.40 -21.34 -43.48
N GLY A 126 21.22 -21.62 -42.91
CA GLY A 126 20.36 -22.71 -43.35
C GLY A 126 19.89 -22.55 -44.80
N HIS A 127 19.48 -21.34 -45.19
CA HIS A 127 19.13 -21.04 -46.59
C HIS A 127 20.31 -21.23 -47.52
N HIS A 128 21.48 -20.71 -47.14
CA HIS A 128 22.68 -20.85 -47.95
C HIS A 128 23.02 -22.32 -48.26
N LEU A 129 22.98 -23.20 -47.26
CA LEU A 129 23.25 -24.63 -47.45
C LEU A 129 22.17 -25.32 -48.30
N LEU A 130 20.92 -24.91 -48.18
CA LEU A 130 19.84 -25.46 -49.00
C LEU A 130 19.95 -25.02 -50.46
N ASP A 131 20.29 -23.75 -50.69
CA ASP A 131 20.51 -23.21 -52.03
C ASP A 131 21.74 -23.87 -52.69
N GLU A 132 22.81 -24.09 -51.93
CA GLU A 132 24.00 -24.81 -52.38
C GLU A 132 23.67 -26.25 -52.80
N ALA A 133 22.94 -26.99 -51.96
CA ALA A 133 22.52 -28.35 -52.27
C ALA A 133 21.56 -28.41 -53.47
N ALA A 134 20.66 -27.43 -53.61
CA ALA A 134 19.73 -27.34 -54.73
C ALA A 134 20.42 -26.98 -56.05
N ALA A 135 21.49 -26.18 -55.99
CA ALA A 135 22.26 -25.81 -57.17
C ALA A 135 23.11 -26.97 -57.72
N ARG A 136 23.47 -27.94 -56.86
CA ARG A 136 24.34 -29.08 -57.22
C ARG A 136 23.82 -30.40 -56.65
N PRO A 137 22.66 -30.88 -57.11
CA PRO A 137 21.99 -32.04 -56.51
C PRO A 137 22.75 -33.36 -56.69
N ASP A 138 23.56 -33.48 -57.75
CA ASP A 138 24.29 -34.71 -58.08
C ASP A 138 25.69 -34.76 -57.43
N GLU A 139 26.13 -33.71 -56.73
CA GLU A 139 27.42 -33.71 -56.04
C GLU A 139 27.41 -34.70 -54.86
N PRO A 140 28.47 -35.51 -54.69
CA PRO A 140 28.61 -36.36 -53.51
C PRO A 140 28.51 -35.52 -52.22
N GLY A 141 27.50 -35.80 -51.40
CA GLY A 141 27.24 -35.07 -50.16
C GLY A 141 26.16 -33.99 -50.23
N ALA A 142 25.55 -33.73 -51.38
CA ALA A 142 24.45 -32.76 -51.53
C ALA A 142 23.29 -33.02 -50.53
N ASP A 143 22.91 -34.28 -50.34
CA ASP A 143 21.90 -34.67 -49.35
C ASP A 143 22.28 -34.32 -47.92
N ALA A 144 23.57 -34.47 -47.57
CA ALA A 144 24.09 -34.12 -46.25
C ALA A 144 24.08 -32.60 -46.03
N THR A 145 24.46 -31.83 -47.05
CA THR A 145 24.38 -30.36 -47.06
C THR A 145 22.93 -29.90 -46.90
N ALA A 146 21.99 -30.48 -47.64
CA ALA A 146 20.57 -30.18 -47.50
C ALA A 146 20.04 -30.54 -46.11
N ALA A 147 20.47 -31.67 -45.54
CA ALA A 147 20.11 -32.07 -44.19
C ALA A 147 20.68 -31.11 -43.13
N ALA A 148 21.90 -30.61 -43.31
CA ALA A 148 22.50 -29.59 -42.45
C ALA A 148 21.71 -28.28 -42.52
N GLY A 149 21.34 -27.82 -43.73
CA GLY A 149 20.51 -26.64 -43.93
C GLY A 149 19.17 -26.73 -43.19
N ARG A 150 18.48 -27.88 -43.27
CA ARG A 150 17.25 -28.14 -42.50
C ARG A 150 17.47 -28.11 -40.98
N ARG A 151 18.63 -28.53 -40.47
CA ARG A 151 18.95 -28.46 -39.03
C ARG A 151 19.08 -27.00 -38.58
N TYR A 152 19.72 -26.16 -39.37
CA TYR A 152 19.83 -24.72 -39.09
C TYR A 152 18.48 -24.01 -39.15
N GLN A 153 17.60 -24.36 -40.09
CA GLN A 153 16.22 -23.85 -40.10
C GLN A 153 15.47 -24.19 -38.80
N ARG A 154 15.55 -25.45 -38.33
CA ARG A 154 14.96 -25.86 -37.05
C ARG A 154 15.60 -25.17 -35.85
N ALA A 155 16.89 -24.87 -35.90
CA ALA A 155 17.57 -24.09 -34.87
C ALA A 155 17.01 -22.67 -34.84
N ALA A 156 16.90 -21.99 -35.98
CA ALA A 156 16.31 -20.67 -36.08
C ALA A 156 14.86 -20.61 -35.54
N GLU A 157 14.04 -21.63 -35.82
CA GLU A 157 12.69 -21.74 -35.26
C GLU A 157 12.66 -21.92 -33.73
N ARG A 158 13.68 -22.55 -33.14
CA ARG A 158 13.82 -22.63 -31.69
C ARG A 158 14.17 -21.27 -31.11
N GLU A 159 15.10 -20.54 -31.73
CA GLU A 159 15.47 -19.21 -31.25
C GLU A 159 14.32 -18.20 -31.39
N ASP A 160 13.53 -18.28 -32.46
CA ASP A 160 12.33 -17.45 -32.61
C ASP A 160 11.30 -17.73 -31.50
N ARG A 161 11.13 -18.99 -31.09
CA ARG A 161 10.25 -19.36 -29.98
C ARG A 161 10.79 -18.85 -28.64
N ALA A 162 12.10 -19.01 -28.40
CA ALA A 162 12.75 -18.49 -27.20
C ALA A 162 12.63 -16.96 -27.11
N ALA A 163 12.83 -16.26 -28.22
CA ALA A 163 12.66 -14.81 -28.28
C ALA A 163 11.23 -14.39 -27.91
N ARG A 164 10.21 -15.03 -28.50
CA ARG A 164 8.80 -14.74 -28.16
C ARG A 164 8.46 -15.02 -26.71
N TYR A 165 9.01 -16.09 -26.14
CA TYR A 165 8.84 -16.39 -24.72
C TYR A 165 9.41 -15.27 -23.85
N ASN A 166 10.63 -14.83 -24.14
CA ASN A 166 11.29 -13.74 -23.42
C ASN A 166 10.53 -12.42 -23.57
N GLU A 167 10.00 -12.10 -24.75
CA GLU A 167 9.14 -10.92 -24.92
C GLU A 167 7.89 -11.00 -24.06
N GLY A 168 7.18 -12.13 -24.08
CA GLY A 168 6.01 -12.32 -23.22
C GLY A 168 6.34 -12.27 -21.73
N ALA A 169 7.55 -12.68 -21.32
CA ALA A 169 8.02 -12.51 -19.95
C ALA A 169 8.30 -11.03 -19.63
N ALA A 170 8.95 -10.31 -20.53
CA ALA A 170 9.19 -8.88 -20.38
C ALA A 170 7.88 -8.10 -20.25
N ASP A 171 6.86 -8.42 -21.05
CA ASP A 171 5.57 -7.75 -20.99
C ASP A 171 4.85 -7.98 -19.65
N ARG A 172 5.00 -9.18 -19.04
CA ARG A 172 4.47 -9.44 -17.70
C ARG A 172 5.17 -8.60 -16.64
N TYR A 173 6.49 -8.50 -16.68
CA TYR A 173 7.24 -7.65 -15.75
C TYR A 173 6.98 -6.15 -15.96
N ASP A 174 6.72 -5.73 -17.20
CA ASP A 174 6.31 -4.36 -17.53
C ASP A 174 4.93 -4.04 -16.93
N ALA A 175 3.99 -5.00 -16.97
CA ALA A 175 2.69 -4.87 -16.31
C ALA A 175 2.85 -4.82 -14.78
N GLU A 176 3.61 -5.74 -14.18
CA GLU A 176 3.87 -5.76 -12.74
C GLU A 176 4.51 -4.45 -12.25
N ALA A 177 5.48 -3.91 -13.00
CA ALA A 177 6.09 -2.62 -12.68
C ALA A 177 5.07 -1.47 -12.70
N ARG A 178 4.17 -1.44 -13.70
CA ARG A 178 3.10 -0.45 -13.77
C ARG A 178 2.14 -0.57 -12.61
N ASP A 179 1.73 -1.78 -12.25
CA ASP A 179 0.82 -2.04 -11.14
C ASP A 179 1.43 -1.55 -9.82
N LYS A 180 2.72 -1.86 -9.58
CA LYS A 180 3.44 -1.41 -8.38
C LYS A 180 3.62 0.12 -8.31
N ARG A 181 3.86 0.77 -9.46
CA ARG A 181 3.89 2.25 -9.53
C ARG A 181 2.51 2.86 -9.30
N SER A 182 1.46 2.24 -9.80
CA SER A 182 0.08 2.67 -9.56
C SER A 182 -0.32 2.51 -8.10
N GLU A 183 0.04 1.39 -7.48
CA GLU A 183 -0.18 1.12 -6.05
C GLU A 183 0.52 2.18 -5.19
N ALA A 184 1.75 2.55 -5.52
CA ALA A 184 2.46 3.64 -4.85
C ALA A 184 1.80 5.03 -5.05
N ALA A 185 1.09 5.24 -6.17
CA ALA A 185 0.45 6.51 -6.51
C ALA A 185 -0.95 6.69 -5.88
N GLN A 186 -1.59 5.63 -5.40
CA GLN A 186 -2.98 5.66 -4.86
C GLN A 186 -3.06 5.86 -3.34
N GLN A 187 -1.97 6.24 -2.68
CA GLN A 187 -1.92 6.24 -1.21
C GLN A 187 -2.68 7.41 -0.56
N PRO A 188 -3.47 7.13 0.50
CA PRO A 188 -4.26 8.12 1.21
C PRO A 188 -3.36 9.15 1.90
N GLY A 189 -3.44 10.42 1.47
CA GLY A 189 -2.75 11.54 2.11
C GLY A 189 -1.84 12.34 1.18
N GLN A 190 -1.50 11.81 -0.01
CA GLN A 190 -1.03 12.66 -1.10
C GLN A 190 -2.24 13.02 -1.98
N PRO A 191 -2.57 14.31 -2.17
CA PRO A 191 -3.61 14.67 -3.11
C PRO A 191 -3.21 14.11 -4.49
N PRO A 192 -4.16 13.54 -5.26
CA PRO A 192 -3.90 13.17 -6.64
C PRO A 192 -3.26 14.37 -7.35
N ALA A 193 -2.32 14.12 -8.27
CA ALA A 193 -1.52 15.17 -8.91
C ALA A 193 -2.40 16.31 -9.50
N GLU A 194 -3.62 15.98 -9.93
CA GLU A 194 -4.62 16.95 -10.41
C GLU A 194 -5.16 17.88 -9.30
N GLU A 195 -5.37 17.37 -8.09
CA GLU A 195 -5.75 18.19 -6.92
C GLU A 195 -4.57 18.98 -6.37
N ALA A 196 -3.34 18.44 -6.41
CA ALA A 196 -2.14 19.17 -6.01
C ALA A 196 -1.84 20.37 -6.92
N VAL A 197 -2.26 20.33 -8.18
CA VAL A 197 -2.17 21.47 -9.12
C VAL A 197 -3.25 22.51 -8.84
N ARG A 198 -4.46 22.09 -8.44
CA ARG A 198 -5.56 23.01 -8.09
C ARG A 198 -5.35 23.68 -6.73
N ASN A 199 -4.84 22.94 -5.75
CA ASN A 199 -4.51 23.41 -4.41
C ASN A 199 -3.03 23.13 -4.15
N PRO A 200 -2.12 23.96 -4.71
CA PRO A 200 -0.71 23.85 -4.35
C PRO A 200 -0.55 24.08 -2.84
N PRO A 201 0.40 23.40 -2.18
CA PRO A 201 0.68 23.67 -0.78
C PRO A 201 1.09 25.14 -0.61
N ASP A 202 0.60 25.79 0.44
CA ASP A 202 0.89 27.20 0.75
C ASP A 202 2.41 27.47 0.84
N GLU A 203 3.16 26.47 1.27
CA GLU A 203 4.62 26.44 1.20
C GLU A 203 5.07 25.39 0.19
N THR A 204 5.86 25.82 -0.80
CA THR A 204 6.56 24.88 -1.68
C THR A 204 7.46 23.97 -0.83
N PRO A 205 7.27 22.63 -0.87
CA PRO A 205 8.12 21.73 -0.11
C PRO A 205 9.57 21.93 -0.54
N ILE A 206 10.41 22.34 0.41
CA ILE A 206 11.83 22.58 0.15
C ILE A 206 12.45 21.24 -0.25
N ALA A 207 12.77 21.10 -1.54
CA ALA A 207 13.46 19.92 -2.03
C ALA A 207 14.74 19.71 -1.22
N ARG A 208 14.81 18.59 -0.48
CA ARG A 208 16.02 18.20 0.26
C ARG A 208 17.17 18.10 -0.74
N LYS A 209 18.07 19.08 -0.72
CA LYS A 209 19.27 19.07 -1.56
C LYS A 209 20.06 17.81 -1.20
N PHE A 210 20.31 16.93 -2.17
CA PHE A 210 21.21 15.80 -1.99
C PHE A 210 22.64 16.32 -1.81
N ILE A 211 23.02 16.65 -0.59
CA ILE A 211 24.39 17.04 -0.25
C ILE A 211 25.24 15.77 -0.29
N LYS A 212 26.09 15.64 -1.32
CA LYS A 212 27.03 14.53 -1.45
C LYS A 212 27.89 14.46 -0.17
N ARG A 213 28.04 13.27 0.42
CA ARG A 213 28.77 13.03 1.70
C ARG A 213 30.15 13.68 1.80
N LYS A 214 30.86 13.92 0.67
CA LYS A 214 32.15 14.64 0.64
C LYS A 214 32.06 16.10 1.10
N HIS A 215 30.92 16.77 0.89
CA HIS A 215 30.72 18.17 1.28
C HIS A 215 30.24 18.35 2.72
N LEU A 216 29.70 17.29 3.35
CA LEU A 216 29.17 17.37 4.71
C LEU A 216 30.29 17.59 5.75
N LYS A 217 31.44 16.91 5.58
CA LYS A 217 32.61 17.09 6.45
C LYS A 217 33.20 18.50 6.33
N GLN A 218 33.35 19.00 5.09
CA GLN A 218 33.85 20.35 4.84
C GLN A 218 32.90 21.44 5.33
N GLN A 219 31.58 21.24 5.23
CA GLN A 219 30.62 22.20 5.79
C GLN A 219 30.61 22.18 7.31
N ARG A 220 30.73 21.02 7.98
CA ARG A 220 30.83 20.92 9.44
C ARG A 220 32.06 21.65 10.00
N GLU A 221 33.17 21.66 9.27
CA GLU A 221 34.40 22.38 9.65
C GLU A 221 34.32 23.89 9.40
N ARG A 222 33.58 24.31 8.37
CA ARG A 222 33.55 25.71 7.91
C ARG A 222 32.43 26.52 8.54
N ASP A 223 31.30 25.88 8.85
CA ASP A 223 30.18 26.47 9.56
C ASP A 223 29.39 25.39 10.33
N PRO A 224 29.68 25.18 11.61
CA PRO A 224 29.05 24.13 12.41
C PRO A 224 27.55 24.37 12.66
N GLY A 225 27.05 25.60 12.48
CA GLY A 225 25.64 25.96 12.62
C GLY A 225 24.81 25.62 11.38
N ALA A 226 25.41 25.74 10.19
CA ALA A 226 24.72 25.53 8.91
C ALA A 226 24.13 24.12 8.74
N LEU A 227 24.63 23.10 9.45
CA LEU A 227 24.06 21.75 9.41
C LEU A 227 22.84 21.59 10.33
N ARG A 228 22.69 22.44 11.36
CA ARG A 228 21.51 22.45 12.23
C ARG A 228 20.30 23.06 11.51
N ASP A 229 20.52 24.10 10.72
CA ASP A 229 19.46 24.80 9.95
C ASP A 229 18.82 23.94 8.85
N ILE A 230 19.51 22.88 8.39
CA ILE A 230 18.99 21.87 7.45
C ILE A 230 18.65 20.54 8.14
N GLY A 231 18.60 20.49 9.48
CA GLY A 231 18.14 19.33 10.26
C GLY A 231 19.07 18.12 10.23
N LEU A 232 20.38 18.34 10.05
CA LEU A 232 21.42 17.30 9.89
C LEU A 232 22.53 17.35 10.95
N GLY A 233 22.39 18.18 11.99
CA GLY A 233 23.34 18.30 13.10
C GLY A 233 22.83 17.68 14.40
N ASP A 234 23.73 17.12 15.22
CA ASP A 234 23.41 16.60 16.55
C ASP A 234 22.88 17.73 17.46
N GLY A 235 21.70 17.50 18.05
CA GLY A 235 21.05 18.36 19.05
C GLY A 235 21.81 18.36 20.35
#